data_AF-A0A4R6RWX9-F1
#
_entry.id   AF-A0A4R6RWX9-F1
#
_cell.length_a   1.000
_cell.length_b   1.000
_cell.length_c   1.000
_cell.angle_alpha   90.00
_cell.angle_beta   90.00
_cell.angle_gamma   90.00
#
_symmetry.space_group_name_H-M   'P 1'
#
loop_
_entity.id
_entity.type
_entity.pdbx_description
1 polymer ?
#
loop_
_entity_poly.entity_id
_entity_poly.type
_entity_poly.pdbx_seq_one_letter_code
_entity_poly.pdbx_strand_id
1 'polypeptide(L)'
;MSLDLERPLRNPDLESPPLMTKRARWLVVLGFLLPGSAQLLAGNRKLGRFGLGATILLIIGVLAVVAGLLFARVATLSFFTNSIVLLALQILLIAYAVLWLVLGFNTLRLTRLPRTQRGWRVPIAMLAILLTVVPASGAAWAASTINAGRALLSGLFSGAPSVEPVDGRYNILLLGTDAGADREGMRPDSISLVSIDAKTGQSTIIGIPRELEGTPFPEDSPMRELHPNGFGVAPNTYGDWGGCEVGRCILNGLFAEVEYFYPELYPDAVSKGSSPGIEATKDAVTGATGLEVQFYVLVNMDAFESLINALGGITIDVKERLPIGGDQYGNNVEGWIEPGLQGMDGYTAQWYARSRYGSAAGDYARMERQRELQAAILAQMNPSNVLLRFQDVAAAGTELVETDIPESMLGRFVDLASKAREFTPVNVELVPPAVDPEYPDFGVIQQLVSDGVAAASPAEPAG
;
A
#
# COMPACT_ATOMS: atom_id res chain seq x y z
N MET A 1 -27.19 -63.69 12.15
CA MET A 1 -25.86 -63.19 11.76
C MET A 1 -26.10 -62.14 10.68
N SER A 2 -26.58 -60.97 11.08
CA SER A 2 -27.22 -60.01 10.19
C SER A 2 -26.98 -58.60 10.70
N LEU A 3 -26.73 -57.68 9.77
CA LEU A 3 -26.64 -56.21 9.88
C LEU A 3 -25.25 -55.56 10.11
N ASP A 4 -24.22 -56.23 10.64
CA ASP A 4 -22.93 -55.55 10.88
C ASP A 4 -22.07 -55.29 9.62
N LEU A 5 -22.38 -55.96 8.51
CA LEU A 5 -21.76 -55.73 7.20
C LEU A 5 -22.29 -54.48 6.46
N GLU A 6 -23.33 -53.82 6.96
CA GLU A 6 -23.95 -52.66 6.27
C GLU A 6 -23.11 -51.38 6.34
N ARG A 7 -22.06 -51.32 7.17
CA ARG A 7 -21.21 -50.12 7.33
C ARG A 7 -19.71 -50.44 7.28
N PRO A 8 -19.17 -50.84 6.12
CA PRO A 8 -17.78 -51.28 5.96
C PRO A 8 -16.73 -50.22 6.36
N LEU A 9 -17.11 -48.94 6.43
CA LEU A 9 -16.24 -47.86 6.90
C LEU A 9 -16.15 -47.76 8.43
N ARG A 10 -17.21 -48.13 9.16
CA ARG A 10 -17.27 -47.98 10.63
C ARG A 10 -16.92 -49.28 11.35
N ASN A 11 -17.48 -50.38 10.86
CA ASN A 11 -17.26 -51.72 11.37
C ASN A 11 -16.61 -52.57 10.25
N PRO A 12 -15.34 -52.31 9.89
CA PRO A 12 -14.66 -53.09 8.85
C PRO A 12 -14.36 -54.50 9.33
N ASP A 13 -14.30 -55.44 8.39
CA ASP A 13 -13.61 -56.70 8.61
C ASP A 13 -12.09 -56.42 8.77
N LEU A 14 -11.57 -56.81 9.93
CA LEU A 14 -10.20 -56.53 10.36
C LEU A 14 -9.22 -57.62 9.93
N GLU A 15 -9.73 -58.75 9.45
CA GLU A 15 -8.95 -59.91 9.01
C GLU A 15 -8.56 -59.82 7.54
N SER A 16 -9.13 -58.86 6.79
CA SER A 16 -8.86 -58.63 5.37
C SER A 16 -7.97 -57.40 5.12
N PRO A 17 -6.65 -57.57 4.94
CA PRO A 17 -5.73 -56.48 4.61
C PRO A 17 -6.13 -55.68 3.35
N PRO A 18 -6.63 -56.27 2.25
CA PRO A 18 -7.08 -55.51 1.08
C PRO A 18 -8.24 -54.54 1.40
N LEU A 19 -9.23 -54.99 2.17
CA LEU A 19 -10.37 -54.15 2.58
C LEU A 19 -9.92 -53.02 3.51
N MET A 20 -9.04 -53.33 4.47
CA MET A 20 -8.44 -52.33 5.37
C MET A 20 -7.61 -51.28 4.60
N THR A 21 -6.84 -51.69 3.59
CA THR A 21 -6.11 -50.77 2.71
C THR A 21 -7.06 -49.84 1.94
N LYS A 22 -8.13 -50.39 1.33
CA LYS A 22 -9.13 -49.59 0.60
C LYS A 22 -9.81 -48.58 1.53
N ARG A 23 -10.22 -49.02 2.72
CA ARG A 23 -10.81 -48.16 3.75
C ARG A 23 -9.87 -47.04 4.19
N ALA A 24 -8.61 -47.37 4.50
CA ALA A 24 -7.63 -46.40 4.94
C ALA A 24 -7.40 -45.30 3.90
N ARG A 25 -7.28 -45.66 2.61
CA ARG A 25 -7.16 -44.69 1.50
C ARG A 25 -8.36 -43.76 1.43
N TRP A 26 -9.58 -44.29 1.49
CA TRP A 26 -10.80 -43.49 1.46
C TRP A 26 -10.94 -42.55 2.67
N LEU A 27 -10.58 -43.02 3.87
CA LEU A 27 -10.61 -42.15 5.06
C LEU A 27 -9.63 -40.98 4.95
N VAL A 28 -8.43 -41.22 4.40
CA VAL A 28 -7.44 -40.16 4.19
C VAL A 28 -7.91 -39.16 3.14
N VAL A 29 -8.38 -39.63 1.98
CA VAL A 29 -8.86 -38.75 0.90
C VAL A 29 -10.09 -37.96 1.33
N LEU A 30 -11.10 -38.61 1.92
CA LEU A 30 -12.30 -37.92 2.40
C LEU A 30 -11.98 -36.95 3.53
N GLY A 31 -11.11 -37.35 4.46
CA GLY A 31 -10.68 -36.49 5.56
C GLY A 31 -9.93 -35.24 5.10
N PHE A 32 -9.29 -35.28 3.92
CA PHE A 32 -8.67 -34.12 3.29
C PHE A 32 -9.67 -33.25 2.51
N LEU A 33 -10.51 -33.87 1.66
CA LEU A 33 -11.48 -33.13 0.84
C LEU A 33 -12.56 -32.43 1.69
N LEU A 34 -12.99 -33.12 2.74
CA LEU A 34 -14.02 -32.63 3.68
C LEU A 34 -13.57 -33.01 5.10
N PRO A 35 -12.77 -32.16 5.77
CA PRO A 35 -12.36 -32.38 7.15
C PRO A 35 -13.53 -32.71 8.07
N GLY A 36 -13.31 -33.66 8.98
CA GLY A 36 -14.36 -34.18 9.87
C GLY A 36 -15.17 -35.34 9.26
N SER A 37 -15.15 -35.55 7.94
CA SER A 37 -15.87 -36.66 7.30
C SER A 37 -15.34 -38.03 7.73
N ALA A 38 -14.02 -38.19 7.87
CA ALA A 38 -13.40 -39.44 8.34
C ALA A 38 -13.86 -39.80 9.76
N GLN A 39 -13.96 -38.81 10.64
CA GLN A 39 -14.45 -38.98 12.02
C GLN A 39 -15.95 -39.26 12.05
N LEU A 40 -16.73 -38.66 11.17
CA LEU A 40 -18.15 -38.91 11.03
C LEU A 40 -18.43 -40.36 10.59
N LEU A 41 -17.63 -40.87 9.65
CA LEU A 41 -17.78 -42.18 9.03
C LEU A 41 -17.20 -43.31 9.89
N ALA A 42 -16.05 -43.09 10.54
CA ALA A 42 -15.28 -44.14 11.19
C ALA A 42 -14.93 -43.88 12.67
N GLY A 43 -15.24 -42.70 13.23
CA GLY A 43 -14.80 -42.28 14.55
C GLY A 43 -15.88 -41.62 15.41
N ASN A 44 -15.49 -40.56 16.14
CA ASN A 44 -16.38 -39.79 17.00
C ASN A 44 -17.24 -38.82 16.18
N ARG A 45 -18.56 -39.03 16.20
CA ARG A 45 -19.54 -38.20 15.48
C ARG A 45 -19.57 -36.74 15.94
N LYS A 46 -19.32 -36.45 17.22
CA LYS A 46 -19.31 -35.06 17.71
C LYS A 46 -18.17 -34.29 17.07
N LEU A 47 -16.96 -34.86 17.11
CA LEU A 47 -15.78 -34.28 16.48
C LEU A 47 -15.93 -34.18 14.96
N GLY A 48 -16.48 -35.20 14.31
CA GLY A 48 -16.72 -35.19 12.86
C GLY A 48 -17.72 -34.12 12.42
N ARG A 49 -18.82 -33.93 13.16
CA ARG A 49 -19.80 -32.86 12.89
C ARG A 49 -19.21 -31.48 13.11
N PHE A 50 -18.41 -31.30 14.17
CA PHE A 50 -17.73 -30.03 14.43
C PHE A 50 -16.75 -29.68 13.30
N GLY A 51 -15.89 -30.64 12.91
CA GLY A 51 -14.95 -30.47 11.80
C GLY A 51 -15.63 -30.12 10.48
N LEU A 52 -16.64 -30.92 10.10
CA LEU A 52 -17.38 -30.70 8.86
C LEU A 52 -18.14 -29.38 8.87
N GLY A 53 -18.76 -29.03 10.01
CA GLY A 53 -19.45 -27.75 10.18
C GLY A 53 -18.52 -26.56 10.02
N ALA A 54 -17.32 -26.61 10.64
CA ALA A 54 -16.31 -25.57 10.49
C ALA A 54 -15.84 -25.43 9.03
N THR A 55 -15.61 -26.54 8.31
CA THR A 55 -15.26 -26.51 6.88
C THR A 55 -16.37 -25.88 6.04
N ILE A 56 -17.63 -26.26 6.26
CA ILE A 56 -18.77 -25.70 5.52
C ILE A 56 -18.89 -24.19 5.78
N LEU A 57 -18.76 -23.76 7.04
CA LEU A 57 -18.77 -22.34 7.39
C LEU A 57 -17.63 -21.56 6.71
N LEU A 58 -16.43 -22.14 6.65
CA LEU A 58 -15.30 -21.53 5.94
C LEU A 58 -15.59 -21.39 4.44
N ILE A 59 -16.15 -22.43 3.80
CA ILE A 59 -16.54 -22.38 2.38
C ILE A 59 -17.61 -21.31 2.15
N ILE A 60 -18.65 -21.24 2.99
CA ILE A 60 -19.68 -20.20 2.92
C ILE A 60 -19.05 -18.81 3.07
N GLY A 61 -18.12 -18.65 4.02
CA GLY A 61 -17.36 -17.41 4.20
C GLY A 61 -16.61 -17.01 2.93
N VAL A 62 -15.84 -17.92 2.33
CA VAL A 62 -15.12 -17.68 1.07
C VAL A 62 -16.08 -17.29 -0.05
N LEU A 63 -17.21 -17.99 -0.20
CA LEU A 63 -18.22 -17.67 -1.21
C LEU A 63 -18.85 -16.29 -0.96
N ALA A 64 -19.08 -15.91 0.29
CA ALA A 64 -19.57 -14.58 0.66
C ALA A 64 -18.54 -13.48 0.32
N VAL A 65 -17.24 -13.72 0.55
CA VAL A 65 -16.18 -12.79 0.13
C VAL A 65 -16.15 -12.63 -1.39
N VAL A 66 -16.22 -13.75 -2.14
CA VAL A 66 -16.26 -13.70 -3.60
C VAL A 66 -17.48 -12.93 -4.10
N ALA A 67 -18.67 -13.19 -3.55
CA ALA A 67 -19.87 -12.43 -3.89
C ALA A 67 -19.72 -10.94 -3.53
N GLY A 68 -19.16 -10.63 -2.37
CA GLY A 68 -18.85 -9.27 -1.96
C GLY A 68 -17.91 -8.55 -2.92
N LEU A 69 -16.83 -9.20 -3.36
CA LEU A 69 -15.90 -8.62 -4.33
C LEU A 69 -16.55 -8.37 -5.71
N LEU A 70 -17.57 -9.14 -6.08
CA LEU A 70 -18.30 -8.98 -7.34
C LEU A 70 -19.38 -7.89 -7.27
N PHE A 71 -20.13 -7.79 -6.17
CA PHE A 71 -21.32 -6.93 -6.06
C PHE A 71 -21.14 -5.70 -5.15
N ALA A 72 -20.16 -5.73 -4.24
CA ALA A 72 -19.94 -4.72 -3.22
C ALA A 72 -18.43 -4.56 -2.94
N ARG A 73 -17.63 -4.37 -4.01
CA ARG A 73 -16.16 -4.43 -3.97
C ARG A 73 -15.54 -3.52 -2.91
N VAL A 74 -15.87 -2.23 -2.92
CA VAL A 74 -15.33 -1.25 -1.97
C VAL A 74 -15.66 -1.62 -0.53
N ALA A 75 -16.93 -1.93 -0.24
CA ALA A 75 -17.34 -2.34 1.11
C ALA A 75 -16.63 -3.61 1.58
N THR A 76 -16.41 -4.57 0.68
CA THR A 76 -15.68 -5.81 0.97
C THR A 76 -14.20 -5.53 1.25
N LEU A 77 -13.56 -4.69 0.45
CA LEU A 77 -12.17 -4.28 0.67
C LEU A 77 -12.02 -3.48 1.96
N SER A 78 -12.92 -2.55 2.26
CA SER A 78 -12.94 -1.80 3.53
C SER A 78 -13.12 -2.73 4.74
N PHE A 79 -13.96 -3.76 4.63
CA PHE A 79 -14.12 -4.77 5.69
C PHE A 79 -12.82 -5.55 5.94
N PHE A 80 -12.13 -5.98 4.88
CA PHE A 80 -10.88 -6.76 5.00
C PHE A 80 -9.60 -5.92 5.14
N THR A 81 -9.71 -4.59 5.10
CA THR A 81 -8.62 -3.68 5.48
C THR A 81 -8.72 -3.24 6.93
N ASN A 82 -9.81 -3.58 7.63
CA ASN A 82 -9.95 -3.30 9.05
C ASN A 82 -9.10 -4.24 9.92
N SER A 83 -8.28 -3.67 10.79
CA SER A 83 -7.31 -4.33 11.66
C SER A 83 -7.95 -5.29 12.66
N ILE A 84 -9.13 -4.98 13.19
CA ILE A 84 -9.90 -5.85 14.11
C ILE A 84 -10.44 -7.05 13.34
N VAL A 85 -10.99 -6.83 12.14
CA VAL A 85 -11.48 -7.91 11.26
C VAL A 85 -10.33 -8.84 10.88
N LEU A 86 -9.17 -8.29 10.52
CA LEU A 86 -7.97 -9.06 10.21
C LEU A 86 -7.47 -9.88 11.41
N LEU A 87 -7.53 -9.32 12.63
CA LEU A 87 -7.20 -10.07 13.84
C LEU A 87 -8.17 -11.24 14.06
N ALA A 88 -9.47 -11.02 13.91
CA ALA A 88 -10.46 -12.08 14.04
C ALA A 88 -10.24 -13.19 12.99
N LEU A 89 -9.96 -12.80 11.74
CA LEU A 89 -9.64 -13.73 10.66
C LEU A 89 -8.36 -14.53 10.95
N GLN A 90 -7.32 -13.89 11.45
CA GLN A 90 -6.07 -14.54 11.87
C GLN A 90 -6.35 -15.61 12.94
N ILE A 91 -7.10 -15.27 13.99
CA ILE A 91 -7.46 -16.21 15.06
C ILE A 91 -8.27 -17.39 14.51
N LEU A 92 -9.25 -17.13 13.63
CA LEU A 92 -10.06 -18.17 13.01
C LEU A 92 -9.23 -19.11 12.13
N LEU A 93 -8.28 -18.59 11.36
CA LEU A 93 -7.37 -19.39 10.53
C LEU A 93 -6.45 -20.27 11.39
N ILE A 94 -5.89 -19.73 12.47
CA ILE A 94 -5.06 -20.51 13.41
C ILE A 94 -5.91 -21.60 14.06
N ALA A 95 -7.12 -21.27 14.54
CA ALA A 95 -8.02 -22.25 15.14
C ALA A 95 -8.41 -23.36 14.15
N TYR A 96 -8.65 -23.01 12.88
CA TYR A 96 -8.94 -23.98 11.84
C TYR A 96 -7.72 -24.84 11.47
N ALA A 97 -6.51 -24.27 11.45
CA ALA A 97 -5.27 -25.03 11.25
C ALA A 97 -5.05 -26.07 12.36
N VAL A 98 -5.29 -25.68 13.63
CA VAL A 98 -5.24 -26.61 14.77
C VAL A 98 -6.31 -27.68 14.64
N LEU A 99 -7.54 -27.32 14.26
CA LEU A 99 -8.61 -28.28 14.00
C LEU A 99 -8.23 -29.26 12.88
N TRP A 100 -7.62 -28.78 11.80
CA TRP A 100 -7.12 -29.61 10.69
C TRP A 100 -6.09 -30.63 11.17
N LEU A 101 -5.13 -30.22 12.00
CA LEU A 101 -4.15 -31.11 12.62
C LEU A 101 -4.82 -32.17 13.48
N VAL A 102 -5.73 -31.78 14.37
CA VAL A 102 -6.47 -32.70 15.25
C VAL A 102 -7.26 -33.73 14.43
N LEU A 103 -7.95 -33.28 13.38
CA LEU A 103 -8.71 -34.15 12.48
C LEU A 103 -7.77 -35.07 11.68
N GLY A 104 -6.68 -34.55 11.13
CA GLY A 104 -5.70 -35.31 10.35
C GLY A 104 -5.00 -36.41 11.16
N PHE A 105 -4.47 -36.09 12.33
CA PHE A 105 -3.88 -37.08 13.24
C PHE A 105 -4.89 -38.12 13.70
N ASN A 106 -6.13 -37.70 13.98
CA ASN A 106 -7.18 -38.66 14.32
C ASN A 106 -7.57 -39.54 13.11
N THR A 107 -7.59 -38.99 11.90
CA THR A 107 -7.80 -39.78 10.66
C THR A 107 -6.71 -40.83 10.51
N LEU A 108 -5.44 -40.48 10.75
CA LEU A 108 -4.32 -41.41 10.74
C LEU A 108 -4.55 -42.56 11.75
N ARG A 109 -4.98 -42.25 12.98
CA ARG A 109 -5.34 -43.26 13.98
C ARG A 109 -6.49 -44.16 13.50
N LEU A 110 -7.51 -43.61 12.85
CA LEU A 110 -8.67 -44.35 12.34
C LEU A 110 -8.33 -45.29 11.19
N THR A 111 -7.24 -45.05 10.45
CA THR A 111 -6.79 -45.95 9.36
C THR A 111 -6.36 -47.33 9.86
N ARG A 112 -5.90 -47.46 11.12
CA ARG A 112 -5.35 -48.70 11.70
C ARG A 112 -4.24 -49.31 10.82
N LEU A 113 -3.21 -48.53 10.50
CA LEU A 113 -2.07 -48.90 9.64
C LEU A 113 -1.50 -50.32 9.84
N PRO A 114 -1.33 -50.85 11.07
CA PRO A 114 -0.81 -52.21 11.24
C PRO A 114 -1.65 -53.30 10.56
N ARG A 115 -2.94 -53.05 10.31
CA ARG A 115 -3.87 -53.99 9.67
C ARG A 115 -4.00 -53.81 8.15
N THR A 116 -3.29 -52.86 7.55
CA THR A 116 -3.24 -52.72 6.09
C THR A 116 -2.15 -53.62 5.49
N GLN A 117 -2.23 -53.85 4.17
CA GLN A 117 -1.20 -54.58 3.42
C GLN A 117 0.19 -53.96 3.63
N ARG A 118 1.23 -54.81 3.75
CA ARG A 118 2.58 -54.41 4.16
C ARG A 118 3.19 -53.31 3.27
N GLY A 119 3.01 -53.39 1.95
CA GLY A 119 3.48 -52.38 0.99
C GLY A 119 2.73 -51.05 1.02
N TRP A 120 1.52 -51.00 1.60
CA TRP A 120 0.69 -49.80 1.64
C TRP A 120 0.78 -49.01 2.96
N ARG A 121 1.43 -49.56 3.99
CA ARG A 121 1.54 -48.91 5.30
C ARG A 121 2.24 -47.55 5.23
N VAL A 122 3.41 -47.52 4.60
CA VAL A 122 4.23 -46.31 4.48
C VAL A 122 3.58 -45.30 3.52
N PRO A 123 3.12 -45.66 2.30
CA PRO A 123 2.46 -44.72 1.40
C PRO A 123 1.22 -44.04 2.03
N ILE A 124 0.37 -44.79 2.74
CA ILE A 124 -0.83 -44.23 3.37
C ILE A 124 -0.44 -43.29 4.52
N ALA A 125 0.54 -43.67 5.34
CA ALA A 125 1.02 -42.83 6.43
C ALA A 125 1.62 -41.52 5.89
N MET A 126 2.49 -41.60 4.89
CA MET A 126 3.10 -40.44 4.23
C MET A 126 2.04 -39.52 3.62
N LEU A 127 1.08 -40.08 2.88
CA LEU A 127 -0.01 -39.31 2.29
C LEU A 127 -0.85 -38.62 3.36
N ALA A 128 -1.23 -39.32 4.42
CA ALA A 128 -2.03 -38.76 5.51
C ALA A 128 -1.29 -37.64 6.24
N ILE A 129 0.01 -37.80 6.51
CA ILE A 129 0.85 -36.76 7.11
C ILE A 129 0.94 -35.56 6.17
N LEU A 130 1.23 -35.77 4.88
CA LEU A 130 1.36 -34.69 3.89
C LEU A 130 0.05 -33.90 3.75
N LEU A 131 -1.09 -34.58 3.63
CA LEU A 131 -2.42 -33.95 3.53
C LEU A 131 -2.89 -33.31 4.85
N THR A 132 -2.22 -33.59 5.96
CA THR A 132 -2.49 -32.93 7.25
C THR A 132 -1.58 -31.72 7.44
N VAL A 133 -0.28 -31.88 7.19
CA VAL A 133 0.74 -30.87 7.46
C VAL A 133 0.71 -29.76 6.42
N VAL A 134 0.63 -30.07 5.12
CA VAL A 134 0.68 -29.06 4.06
C VAL A 134 -0.43 -28.00 4.20
N PRO A 135 -1.71 -28.36 4.38
CA PRO A 135 -2.76 -27.35 4.58
C PRO A 135 -2.61 -26.57 5.89
N ALA A 136 -2.18 -27.22 6.97
CA ALA A 136 -1.94 -26.55 8.25
C ALA A 136 -0.79 -25.54 8.16
N SER A 137 0.31 -25.89 7.47
CA SER A 137 1.42 -24.99 7.18
C SER A 137 0.97 -23.83 6.28
N GLY A 138 0.16 -24.10 5.26
CA GLY A 138 -0.41 -23.04 4.41
C GLY A 138 -1.30 -22.07 5.18
N ALA A 139 -2.14 -22.58 6.09
CA ALA A 139 -2.96 -21.75 6.97
C ALA A 139 -2.12 -20.94 7.96
N ALA A 140 -1.05 -21.51 8.51
CA ALA A 140 -0.11 -20.79 9.38
C ALA A 140 0.61 -19.67 8.62
N TRP A 141 1.08 -19.94 7.40
CA TRP A 141 1.67 -18.92 6.53
C TRP A 141 0.66 -17.80 6.19
N ALA A 142 -0.58 -18.15 5.85
CA ALA A 142 -1.63 -17.17 5.61
C ALA A 142 -1.90 -16.30 6.85
N ALA A 143 -1.91 -16.90 8.05
CA ALA A 143 -2.08 -16.17 9.30
C ALA A 143 -0.90 -15.23 9.60
N SER A 144 0.34 -15.63 9.31
CA SER A 144 1.50 -14.72 9.45
C SER A 144 1.45 -13.56 8.47
N THR A 145 1.04 -13.81 7.22
CA THR A 145 0.86 -12.76 6.21
C THR A 145 -0.24 -11.78 6.61
N ILE A 146 -1.38 -12.27 7.11
CA ILE A 146 -2.44 -11.41 7.66
C ILE A 146 -1.93 -10.57 8.85
N ASN A 147 -1.09 -11.14 9.71
CA ASN A 147 -0.52 -10.40 10.84
C ASN A 147 0.42 -9.28 10.38
N ALA A 148 1.27 -9.54 9.38
CA ALA A 148 2.14 -8.53 8.79
C ALA A 148 1.31 -7.39 8.18
N GLY A 149 0.24 -7.74 7.46
CA GLY A 149 -0.67 -6.73 6.89
C GLY A 149 -1.37 -5.92 7.95
N ARG A 150 -1.91 -6.57 8.98
CA ARG A 150 -2.53 -5.88 10.12
C ARG A 150 -1.56 -4.92 10.80
N ALA A 151 -0.32 -5.36 11.06
CA ALA A 151 0.70 -4.55 11.71
C ALA A 151 1.05 -3.31 10.88
N LEU A 152 1.24 -3.49 9.56
CA LEU A 152 1.43 -2.41 8.61
C LEU A 152 0.26 -1.41 8.66
N LEU A 153 -0.98 -1.92 8.54
CA LEU A 153 -2.16 -1.06 8.50
C LEU A 153 -2.35 -0.26 9.80
N SER A 154 -2.17 -0.91 10.96
CA SER A 154 -2.27 -0.25 12.27
C SER A 154 -1.11 0.69 12.57
N GLY A 155 0.05 0.50 11.92
CA GLY A 155 1.22 1.34 12.11
C GLY A 155 1.22 2.58 11.23
N LEU A 156 0.64 2.48 10.03
CA LEU A 156 0.67 3.55 9.03
C LEU A 156 -0.59 4.42 8.99
N PHE A 157 -1.78 3.82 9.14
CA PHE A 157 -3.02 4.53 8.88
C PHE A 157 -3.75 4.87 10.17
N SER A 158 -4.33 6.06 10.21
CA SER A 158 -5.09 6.53 11.36
C SER A 158 -6.49 5.87 11.43
N GLY A 159 -7.05 5.77 12.62
CA GLY A 159 -8.43 5.29 12.84
C GLY A 159 -9.51 6.33 12.52
N ALA A 160 -9.20 7.36 11.73
CA ALA A 160 -10.10 8.46 11.42
C ALA A 160 -11.31 8.03 10.55
N PRO A 161 -12.42 8.79 10.56
CA PRO A 161 -13.56 8.53 9.69
C PRO A 161 -13.21 8.73 8.21
N SER A 162 -14.03 8.16 7.33
CA SER A 162 -13.89 8.35 5.89
C SER A 162 -14.17 9.78 5.49
N VAL A 163 -13.41 10.30 4.53
CA VAL A 163 -13.60 11.65 3.97
C VAL A 163 -14.25 11.54 2.60
N GLU A 164 -15.25 12.39 2.34
CA GLU A 164 -15.91 12.49 1.04
C GLU A 164 -15.01 13.23 0.03
N PRO A 165 -15.13 12.96 -1.29
CA PRO A 165 -14.34 13.66 -2.28
C PRO A 165 -14.79 15.12 -2.42
N VAL A 166 -13.82 16.02 -2.66
CA VAL A 166 -14.09 17.44 -2.94
C VAL A 166 -14.19 17.62 -4.45
N ASP A 167 -15.29 18.21 -4.91
CA ASP A 167 -15.60 18.37 -6.35
C ASP A 167 -15.48 17.07 -7.16
N GLY A 168 -15.84 15.95 -6.53
CA GLY A 168 -15.78 14.63 -7.14
C GLY A 168 -14.37 14.03 -7.25
N ARG A 169 -13.35 14.62 -6.60
CA ARG A 169 -11.97 14.16 -6.63
C ARG A 169 -11.38 14.00 -5.23
N TYR A 170 -10.34 13.18 -5.15
CA TYR A 170 -9.46 13.08 -3.98
C TYR A 170 -8.11 13.69 -4.31
N ASN A 171 -7.68 14.69 -3.53
CA ASN A 171 -6.41 15.37 -3.74
C ASN A 171 -5.42 14.94 -2.63
N ILE A 172 -4.33 14.30 -3.04
CA ILE A 172 -3.32 13.72 -2.15
C ILE A 172 -1.98 14.40 -2.43
N LEU A 173 -1.43 15.09 -1.44
CA LEU A 173 -0.12 15.72 -1.49
C LEU A 173 0.98 14.68 -1.28
N LEU A 174 1.88 14.55 -2.25
CA LEU A 174 3.05 13.69 -2.17
C LEU A 174 4.26 14.55 -1.85
N LEU A 175 4.94 14.22 -0.75
CA LEU A 175 6.14 14.91 -0.28
C LEU A 175 7.30 13.93 -0.22
N GLY A 176 8.45 14.32 -0.78
CA GLY A 176 9.69 13.56 -0.72
C GLY A 176 10.79 14.33 0.02
N THR A 177 11.45 13.72 1.01
CA THR A 177 12.47 14.37 1.84
C THR A 177 13.79 13.61 1.87
N ASP A 178 14.92 14.33 1.91
CA ASP A 178 16.28 13.74 2.04
C ASP A 178 16.81 13.76 3.49
N ALA A 179 15.92 13.81 4.48
CA ALA A 179 16.29 13.87 5.90
C ALA A 179 16.04 12.52 6.59
N GLY A 180 17.07 11.95 7.25
CA GLY A 180 16.96 10.73 8.04
C GLY A 180 16.03 10.87 9.26
N ALA A 181 15.85 9.80 10.03
CA ALA A 181 14.88 9.71 11.13
C ALA A 181 15.05 10.75 12.27
N ASP A 182 16.18 11.47 12.33
CA ASP A 182 16.44 12.52 13.32
C ASP A 182 16.05 13.90 12.76
N ARG A 183 14.85 14.37 13.13
CA ARG A 183 14.12 15.51 12.55
C ARG A 183 14.61 16.90 13.00
N GLU A 184 15.84 17.29 12.65
CA GLU A 184 16.23 18.71 12.64
C GLU A 184 16.49 19.20 11.20
N GLY A 185 15.71 20.18 10.74
CA GLY A 185 15.88 20.83 9.43
C GLY A 185 15.26 20.12 8.22
N MET A 186 14.30 19.21 8.43
CA MET A 186 13.61 18.50 7.34
C MET A 186 12.88 19.47 6.41
N ARG A 187 13.09 19.32 5.09
CA ARG A 187 12.39 20.07 4.03
C ARG A 187 12.03 19.13 2.89
N PRO A 188 10.82 19.23 2.32
CA PRO A 188 10.45 18.46 1.14
C PRO A 188 11.19 18.97 -0.10
N ASP A 189 11.92 18.08 -0.76
CA ASP A 189 12.65 18.33 -2.01
C ASP A 189 11.85 17.95 -3.25
N SER A 190 10.78 17.16 -3.07
CA SER A 190 9.80 16.79 -4.07
C SER A 190 8.42 17.12 -3.53
N ILE A 191 7.65 17.91 -4.28
CA ILE A 191 6.29 18.32 -3.91
C ILE A 191 5.42 18.08 -5.14
N SER A 192 4.45 17.19 -5.02
CA SER A 192 3.49 16.91 -6.08
C SER A 192 2.09 16.77 -5.51
N LEU A 193 1.07 17.21 -6.24
CA LEU A 193 -0.33 16.97 -5.89
C LEU A 193 -0.92 15.96 -6.85
N VAL A 194 -1.52 14.89 -6.33
CA VAL A 194 -2.24 13.90 -7.15
C VAL A 194 -3.73 14.08 -6.95
N SER A 195 -4.43 14.48 -8.02
CA SER A 195 -5.88 14.64 -8.03
C SER A 195 -6.56 13.47 -8.75
N ILE A 196 -7.29 12.64 -8.01
CA ILE A 196 -7.88 11.38 -8.48
C ILE A 196 -9.39 11.52 -8.61
N ASP A 197 -9.94 11.27 -9.79
CA ASP A 197 -11.40 11.20 -9.98
C ASP A 197 -12.00 10.07 -9.11
N ALA A 198 -12.99 10.40 -8.27
CA ALA A 198 -13.55 9.48 -7.28
C ALA A 198 -14.41 8.35 -7.89
N LYS A 199 -14.70 8.39 -9.20
CA LYS A 199 -15.48 7.38 -9.92
C LYS A 199 -14.58 6.50 -10.79
N THR A 200 -13.74 7.11 -11.64
CA THR A 200 -12.93 6.43 -12.66
C THR A 200 -11.54 6.07 -12.16
N GLY A 201 -11.00 6.78 -11.18
CA GLY A 201 -9.60 6.66 -10.77
C GLY A 201 -8.62 7.33 -11.74
N GLN A 202 -9.08 8.04 -12.78
CA GLN A 202 -8.22 8.83 -13.65
C GLN A 202 -7.59 9.96 -12.83
N SER A 203 -6.27 10.13 -12.94
CA SER A 203 -5.51 11.04 -12.08
C SER A 203 -4.81 12.13 -12.88
N THR A 204 -4.74 13.32 -12.29
CA THR A 204 -3.82 14.39 -12.67
C THR A 204 -2.69 14.44 -11.65
N ILE A 205 -1.44 14.42 -12.11
CA ILE A 205 -0.26 14.61 -11.27
C ILE A 205 0.26 16.03 -11.55
N ILE A 206 0.22 16.89 -10.54
CA ILE A 206 0.70 18.27 -10.61
C ILE A 206 2.06 18.33 -9.92
N GLY A 207 3.14 18.53 -10.67
CA GLY A 207 4.48 18.75 -10.14
C GLY A 207 4.66 20.21 -9.72
N ILE A 208 5.02 20.43 -8.45
CA ILE A 208 5.15 21.76 -7.86
C ILE A 208 6.64 22.02 -7.53
N PRO A 209 7.26 23.08 -8.08
CA PRO A 209 8.63 23.43 -7.74
C PRO A 209 8.75 23.75 -6.25
N ARG A 210 9.72 23.13 -5.60
CA ARG A 210 10.06 23.42 -4.20
C ARG A 210 10.51 24.88 -3.97
N GLU A 211 10.98 25.54 -5.02
CA GLU A 211 11.49 26.92 -5.02
C GLU A 211 10.37 27.95 -5.30
N LEU A 212 9.09 27.55 -5.34
CA LEU A 212 7.98 28.47 -5.62
C LEU A 212 7.89 29.57 -4.54
N GLU A 213 8.01 30.83 -4.95
CA GLU A 213 7.95 32.01 -4.08
C GLU A 213 6.53 32.59 -3.99
N GLY A 214 6.21 33.29 -2.89
CA GLY A 214 4.94 34.00 -2.77
C GLY A 214 3.69 33.13 -2.73
N THR A 215 3.84 31.84 -2.40
CA THR A 215 2.73 30.89 -2.38
C THR A 215 1.56 31.41 -1.52
N PRO A 216 0.35 31.56 -2.08
CA PRO A 216 -0.80 32.09 -1.35
C PRO A 216 -1.43 31.02 -0.46
N PHE A 217 -2.26 31.47 0.48
CA PHE A 217 -3.00 30.61 1.39
C PHE A 217 -4.53 30.81 1.26
N PRO A 218 -5.33 29.75 1.49
CA PRO A 218 -6.79 29.84 1.61
C PRO A 218 -7.23 30.91 2.62
N GLU A 219 -8.46 31.41 2.47
CA GLU A 219 -8.99 32.47 3.36
C GLU A 219 -9.11 32.05 4.83
N ASP A 220 -9.32 30.76 5.05
CA ASP A 220 -9.48 30.12 6.35
C ASP A 220 -8.16 29.58 6.95
N SER A 221 -7.05 29.68 6.22
CA SER A 221 -5.74 29.23 6.71
C SER A 221 -5.17 30.19 7.76
N PRO A 222 -4.69 29.70 8.91
CA PRO A 222 -4.02 30.54 9.92
C PRO A 222 -2.75 31.20 9.37
N MET A 223 -2.12 30.61 8.34
CA MET A 223 -0.95 31.20 7.68
C MET A 223 -1.26 32.53 7.00
N ARG A 224 -2.52 32.78 6.63
CA ARG A 224 -2.91 34.04 5.98
C ARG A 224 -2.88 35.23 6.92
N GLU A 225 -2.99 35.01 8.24
CA GLU A 225 -2.77 36.07 9.23
C GLU A 225 -1.29 36.48 9.28
N LEU A 226 -0.38 35.50 9.19
CA LEU A 226 1.06 35.77 9.17
C LEU A 226 1.53 36.33 7.84
N HIS A 227 1.00 35.80 6.74
CA HIS A 227 1.40 36.04 5.36
C HIS A 227 0.19 36.39 4.48
N PRO A 228 -0.39 37.59 4.64
CA PRO A 228 -1.64 37.97 3.96
C PRO A 228 -1.52 38.02 2.43
N ASN A 229 -0.31 38.27 1.91
CA ASN A 229 -0.03 38.33 0.48
C ASN A 229 0.73 37.10 -0.06
N GLY A 230 0.81 36.03 0.74
CA GLY A 230 1.57 34.82 0.41
C GLY A 230 2.93 34.72 1.13
N PHE A 231 3.47 33.52 1.16
CA PHE A 231 4.68 33.20 1.93
C PHE A 231 5.88 34.06 1.49
N GLY A 232 6.52 34.74 2.44
CA GLY A 232 7.64 35.65 2.15
C GLY A 232 7.27 37.03 1.59
N VAL A 233 6.03 37.27 1.18
CA VAL A 233 5.61 38.50 0.49
C VAL A 233 5.13 39.55 1.48
N ALA A 234 5.52 40.81 1.22
CA ALA A 234 5.16 41.96 2.05
C ALA A 234 3.68 42.36 1.90
N PRO A 235 3.05 42.91 2.96
CA PRO A 235 3.51 42.92 4.34
C PRO A 235 3.27 41.55 5.00
N ASN A 236 4.10 41.20 5.98
CA ASN A 236 3.88 40.01 6.80
C ASN A 236 4.29 40.28 8.25
N THR A 237 4.13 39.30 9.14
CA THR A 237 4.38 39.49 10.58
C THR A 237 5.84 39.88 10.90
N TYR A 238 6.80 39.56 10.03
CA TYR A 238 8.21 39.93 10.20
C TYR A 238 8.53 41.38 9.81
N GLY A 239 7.59 42.07 9.16
CA GLY A 239 7.68 43.49 8.84
C GLY A 239 7.08 43.87 7.49
N ASP A 240 7.04 45.17 7.24
CA ASP A 240 6.44 45.77 6.03
C ASP A 240 7.16 45.42 4.72
N TRP A 241 8.31 44.75 4.79
CA TRP A 241 9.16 44.43 3.64
C TRP A 241 9.14 42.95 3.22
N GLY A 242 8.35 42.12 3.90
CA GLY A 242 8.33 40.67 3.68
C GLY A 242 9.42 39.95 4.49
N GLY A 243 9.50 38.62 4.37
CA GLY A 243 10.41 37.78 5.16
C GLY A 243 9.84 36.45 5.63
N CYS A 244 10.71 35.64 6.22
CA CYS A 244 10.48 34.30 6.75
C CYS A 244 11.60 33.95 7.77
N GLU A 245 11.36 33.02 8.69
CA GLU A 245 12.34 32.62 9.72
C GLU A 245 13.43 31.69 9.19
N VAL A 246 13.20 31.05 8.04
CA VAL A 246 14.04 29.98 7.48
C VAL A 246 15.04 30.44 6.41
N GLY A 247 15.23 31.75 6.28
CA GLY A 247 16.21 32.40 5.42
C GLY A 247 15.78 32.59 3.96
N ARG A 248 15.36 31.53 3.26
CA ARG A 248 14.75 31.63 1.92
C ARG A 248 13.26 31.32 1.98
N CYS A 249 12.44 32.26 1.53
CA CYS A 249 10.99 32.20 1.64
C CYS A 249 10.36 31.49 0.43
N ILE A 250 10.82 30.27 0.21
CA ILE A 250 10.36 29.37 -0.85
C ILE A 250 9.50 28.25 -0.26
N LEU A 251 8.65 27.63 -1.08
CA LEU A 251 7.66 26.63 -0.64
C LEU A 251 8.22 25.54 0.27
N ASN A 252 9.40 24.97 0.01
CA ASN A 252 9.95 23.95 0.91
C ASN A 252 10.41 24.46 2.28
N GLY A 253 10.71 25.76 2.38
CA GLY A 253 11.09 26.41 3.63
C GLY A 253 9.90 26.52 4.58
N LEU A 254 8.68 26.67 4.03
CA LEU A 254 7.44 26.78 4.79
C LEU A 254 7.23 25.63 5.77
N PHE A 255 7.53 24.40 5.34
CA PHE A 255 7.46 23.23 6.21
C PHE A 255 8.28 23.45 7.48
N ALA A 256 9.56 23.80 7.32
CA ALA A 256 10.47 23.98 8.44
C ALA A 256 10.08 25.18 9.31
N GLU A 257 9.58 26.26 8.69
CA GLU A 257 9.15 27.45 9.43
C GLU A 257 8.04 27.12 10.40
N VAL A 258 6.98 26.47 9.93
CA VAL A 258 5.83 26.18 10.78
C VAL A 258 6.15 25.05 11.76
N GLU A 259 6.92 24.04 11.34
CA GLU A 259 7.29 22.93 12.23
C GLU A 259 8.10 23.40 13.45
N TYR A 260 9.00 24.38 13.28
CA TYR A 260 9.92 24.78 14.34
C TYR A 260 9.56 26.09 15.04
N PHE A 261 8.97 27.06 14.33
CA PHE A 261 8.73 28.40 14.87
C PHE A 261 7.26 28.67 15.19
N TYR A 262 6.32 28.00 14.51
CA TYR A 262 4.87 28.21 14.69
C TYR A 262 4.03 26.94 14.81
N PRO A 263 4.46 25.91 15.58
CA PRO A 263 3.70 24.66 15.69
C PRO A 263 2.29 24.86 16.27
N GLU A 264 2.08 25.93 17.05
CA GLU A 264 0.80 26.27 17.68
C GLU A 264 -0.30 26.73 16.71
N LEU A 265 0.04 27.07 15.47
CA LEU A 265 -0.95 27.44 14.44
C LEU A 265 -1.81 26.24 14.02
N TYR A 266 -1.27 25.03 14.16
CA TYR A 266 -1.94 23.77 13.81
C TYR A 266 -1.97 22.83 15.02
N PRO A 267 -2.70 23.19 16.10
CA PRO A 267 -2.63 22.50 17.38
C PRO A 267 -3.17 21.07 17.35
N ASP A 268 -3.96 20.73 16.33
CA ASP A 268 -4.60 19.45 16.12
C ASP A 268 -3.90 18.57 15.07
N ALA A 269 -2.82 19.04 14.42
CA ALA A 269 -2.11 18.32 13.37
C ALA A 269 -1.66 16.91 13.81
N VAL A 270 -1.00 16.80 14.97
CA VAL A 270 -0.53 15.51 15.50
C VAL A 270 -1.69 14.56 15.76
N SER A 271 -2.81 15.06 16.28
CA SER A 271 -4.00 14.24 16.55
C SER A 271 -4.69 13.73 15.28
N LYS A 272 -4.50 14.43 14.15
CA LYS A 272 -4.96 14.05 12.81
C LYS A 272 -3.97 13.10 12.10
N GLY A 273 -2.84 12.77 12.72
CA GLY A 273 -1.80 11.96 12.09
C GLY A 273 -0.94 12.75 11.09
N SER A 274 -0.72 14.04 11.35
CA SER A 274 0.05 14.97 10.53
C SER A 274 1.05 15.77 11.39
N SER A 275 1.70 16.77 10.81
CA SER A 275 2.54 17.75 11.52
C SER A 275 2.19 19.18 11.13
N PRO A 276 2.49 20.20 11.97
CA PRO A 276 2.23 21.60 11.62
C PRO A 276 2.88 22.02 10.29
N GLY A 277 4.11 21.58 10.01
CA GLY A 277 4.77 21.83 8.73
C GLY A 277 4.04 21.22 7.52
N ILE A 278 3.46 20.03 7.70
CA ILE A 278 2.66 19.37 6.65
C ILE A 278 1.35 20.12 6.41
N GLU A 279 0.61 20.47 7.46
CA GLU A 279 -0.67 21.17 7.32
C GLU A 279 -0.49 22.55 6.67
N ALA A 280 0.56 23.30 7.04
CA ALA A 280 0.91 24.55 6.35
C ALA A 280 1.24 24.33 4.87
N THR A 281 1.94 23.24 4.54
CA THR A 281 2.24 22.90 3.14
C THR A 281 0.96 22.52 2.38
N LYS A 282 0.01 21.81 3.00
CA LYS A 282 -1.31 21.51 2.41
C LYS A 282 -2.09 22.78 2.11
N ASP A 283 -2.07 23.75 3.03
CA ASP A 283 -2.72 25.06 2.83
C ASP A 283 -2.06 25.83 1.68
N ALA A 284 -0.73 25.93 1.66
CA ALA A 284 0.00 26.60 0.59
C ALA A 284 -0.27 25.97 -0.79
N VAL A 285 -0.24 24.64 -0.88
CA VAL A 285 -0.56 23.94 -2.14
C VAL A 285 -2.03 24.13 -2.53
N THR A 286 -2.94 24.18 -1.56
CA THR A 286 -4.36 24.49 -1.83
C THR A 286 -4.49 25.89 -2.41
N GLY A 287 -3.85 26.90 -1.83
CA GLY A 287 -3.85 28.26 -2.36
C GLY A 287 -3.21 28.37 -3.75
N ALA A 288 -2.07 27.69 -3.96
CA ALA A 288 -1.35 27.71 -5.22
C ALA A 288 -2.14 27.10 -6.37
N THR A 289 -2.77 25.94 -6.12
CA THR A 289 -3.39 25.12 -7.16
C THR A 289 -4.89 25.33 -7.30
N GLY A 290 -5.54 25.88 -6.26
CA GLY A 290 -7.00 25.99 -6.17
C GLY A 290 -7.70 24.66 -5.85
N LEU A 291 -6.96 23.58 -5.57
CA LEU A 291 -7.51 22.27 -5.21
C LEU A 291 -7.36 22.02 -3.71
N GLU A 292 -8.46 21.71 -3.02
CA GLU A 292 -8.44 21.37 -1.59
C GLU A 292 -7.64 20.09 -1.34
N VAL A 293 -6.51 20.19 -0.64
CA VAL A 293 -5.66 19.04 -0.31
C VAL A 293 -6.22 18.29 0.90
N GLN A 294 -6.69 17.06 0.67
CA GLN A 294 -7.38 16.27 1.70
C GLN A 294 -6.43 15.38 2.50
N PHE A 295 -5.40 14.86 1.84
CA PHE A 295 -4.47 13.90 2.42
C PHE A 295 -3.03 14.22 2.02
N TYR A 296 -2.08 13.67 2.77
CA TYR A 296 -0.68 13.67 2.40
C TYR A 296 -0.06 12.27 2.47
N VAL A 297 1.03 12.08 1.72
CA VAL A 297 1.94 10.95 1.81
C VAL A 297 3.34 11.52 1.79
N LEU A 298 4.03 11.44 2.91
CA LEU A 298 5.42 11.83 3.06
C LEU A 298 6.28 10.58 2.95
N VAL A 299 7.29 10.61 2.08
CA VAL A 299 8.22 9.51 1.86
C VAL A 299 9.65 10.01 2.02
N ASN A 300 10.42 9.31 2.85
CA ASN A 300 11.84 9.58 3.03
C ASN A 300 12.66 8.98 1.86
N MET A 301 13.75 9.61 1.44
CA MET A 301 14.60 9.11 0.35
C MET A 301 15.33 7.81 0.72
N ASP A 302 15.80 7.67 1.96
CA ASP A 302 16.33 6.39 2.47
C ASP A 302 15.24 5.31 2.46
N ALA A 303 14.00 5.77 2.62
CA ALA A 303 12.85 4.90 2.59
C ALA A 303 12.45 4.44 1.17
N PHE A 304 12.66 5.30 0.18
CA PHE A 304 12.47 4.97 -1.24
C PHE A 304 13.37 3.80 -1.67
N GLU A 305 14.64 3.78 -1.24
CA GLU A 305 15.56 2.68 -1.53
C GLU A 305 15.02 1.35 -0.99
N SER A 306 14.63 1.33 0.29
CA SER A 306 14.10 0.14 0.95
C SER A 306 12.84 -0.40 0.26
N LEU A 307 11.92 0.49 -0.14
CA LEU A 307 10.70 0.10 -0.87
C LEU A 307 11.02 -0.52 -2.23
N ILE A 308 11.91 0.09 -3.00
CA ILE A 308 12.30 -0.41 -4.33
C ILE A 308 12.96 -1.79 -4.20
N ASN A 309 13.83 -1.96 -3.22
CA ASN A 309 14.45 -3.26 -2.92
C ASN A 309 13.40 -4.30 -2.51
N ALA A 310 12.44 -3.93 -1.66
CA ALA A 310 11.33 -4.79 -1.24
C ALA A 310 10.42 -5.18 -2.42
N LEU A 311 10.30 -4.34 -3.45
CA LEU A 311 9.58 -4.64 -4.68
C LEU A 311 10.39 -5.48 -5.70
N GLY A 312 11.66 -5.75 -5.40
CA GLY A 312 12.58 -6.49 -6.26
C GLY A 312 13.27 -5.66 -7.32
N GLY A 313 13.40 -4.35 -7.11
CA GLY A 313 13.90 -3.38 -8.08
C GLY A 313 12.81 -2.83 -8.99
N ILE A 314 13.17 -1.85 -9.81
CA ILE A 314 12.32 -1.21 -10.81
C ILE A 314 12.99 -1.22 -12.18
N THR A 315 12.28 -0.79 -13.22
CA THR A 315 12.84 -0.63 -14.56
C THR A 315 12.52 0.75 -15.11
N ILE A 316 13.55 1.47 -15.58
CA ILE A 316 13.43 2.80 -16.18
C ILE A 316 14.20 2.83 -17.49
N ASP A 317 13.65 3.49 -18.52
CA ASP A 317 14.35 3.76 -19.77
C ASP A 317 15.11 5.09 -19.69
N VAL A 318 16.39 4.98 -19.34
CA VAL A 318 17.28 6.10 -19.06
C VAL A 318 17.66 6.81 -20.36
N LYS A 319 17.37 8.10 -20.47
CA LYS A 319 17.57 8.86 -21.71
C LYS A 319 19.01 9.32 -21.93
N GLU A 320 19.72 9.58 -20.85
CA GLU A 320 21.08 10.12 -20.88
C GLU A 320 21.92 9.54 -19.75
N ARG A 321 23.24 9.64 -19.89
CA ARG A 321 24.18 9.04 -18.95
C ARG A 321 24.24 9.88 -17.67
N LEU A 322 23.96 9.27 -16.52
CA LEU A 322 23.90 9.98 -15.23
C LEU A 322 24.97 9.47 -14.27
N PRO A 323 25.65 10.35 -13.53
CA PRO A 323 26.64 9.93 -12.54
C PRO A 323 25.96 9.39 -11.27
N ILE A 324 26.60 8.40 -10.66
CA ILE A 324 26.38 7.96 -9.29
C ILE A 324 27.48 8.60 -8.44
N GLY A 325 27.09 9.37 -7.42
CA GLY A 325 28.03 10.19 -6.67
C GLY A 325 28.50 11.43 -7.44
N GLY A 326 29.50 12.08 -6.86
CA GLY A 326 30.14 13.25 -7.44
C GLY A 326 29.35 14.56 -7.30
N ASP A 327 30.03 15.66 -7.66
CA ASP A 327 29.42 16.99 -7.66
C ASP A 327 28.66 17.30 -8.96
N GLN A 328 27.99 18.45 -9.02
CA GLN A 328 27.25 18.92 -10.19
C GLN A 328 28.13 19.11 -11.45
N TYR A 329 29.46 19.08 -11.31
CA TYR A 329 30.43 19.21 -12.39
C TYR A 329 31.02 17.85 -12.83
N GLY A 330 30.62 16.75 -12.19
CA GLY A 330 31.07 15.41 -12.52
C GLY A 330 32.43 15.04 -11.92
N ASN A 331 32.86 15.72 -10.85
CA ASN A 331 34.04 15.32 -10.08
C ASN A 331 33.66 14.25 -9.06
N ASN A 332 34.55 13.31 -8.73
CA ASN A 332 34.33 12.23 -7.75
C ASN A 332 33.14 11.30 -8.06
N VAL A 333 32.87 11.03 -9.35
CA VAL A 333 31.84 10.08 -9.77
C VAL A 333 32.30 8.65 -9.48
N GLU A 334 31.49 7.89 -8.74
CA GLU A 334 31.77 6.52 -8.30
C GLU A 334 31.28 5.47 -9.32
N GLY A 335 30.29 5.84 -10.14
CA GLY A 335 29.71 4.97 -11.17
C GLY A 335 28.82 5.75 -12.13
N TRP A 336 28.29 5.06 -13.15
CA TRP A 336 27.41 5.67 -14.14
C TRP A 336 26.17 4.81 -14.37
N ILE A 337 25.02 5.47 -14.46
CA ILE A 337 23.78 4.92 -14.98
C ILE A 337 23.80 5.17 -16.50
N GLU A 338 23.88 4.09 -17.27
CA GLU A 338 23.99 4.18 -18.73
C GLU A 338 22.61 4.33 -19.41
N PRO A 339 22.53 5.02 -20.56
CA PRO A 339 21.29 5.13 -21.33
C PRO A 339 20.69 3.78 -21.75
N GLY A 340 19.37 3.74 -21.90
CA GLY A 340 18.57 2.57 -22.27
C GLY A 340 17.79 1.98 -21.10
N LEU A 341 17.17 0.82 -21.33
CA LEU A 341 16.36 0.14 -20.34
C LEU A 341 17.25 -0.45 -19.22
N GLN A 342 17.15 0.13 -18.03
CA GLN A 342 17.93 -0.26 -16.85
C GLN A 342 17.03 -0.87 -15.79
N GLY A 343 17.45 -2.02 -15.25
CA GLY A 343 16.92 -2.54 -13.99
C GLY A 343 17.67 -1.88 -12.83
N MET A 344 16.96 -1.21 -11.94
CA MET A 344 17.54 -0.46 -10.83
C MET A 344 17.10 -1.04 -9.49
N ASP A 345 18.07 -1.26 -8.61
CA ASP A 345 17.82 -1.41 -7.18
C ASP A 345 17.60 -0.04 -6.53
N GLY A 346 17.27 -0.02 -5.25
CA GLY A 346 16.93 1.22 -4.54
C GLY A 346 18.10 2.21 -4.51
N TYR A 347 19.34 1.74 -4.32
CA TYR A 347 20.54 2.57 -4.39
C TYR A 347 20.68 3.28 -5.74
N THR A 348 20.60 2.52 -6.84
CA THR A 348 20.73 3.07 -8.20
C THR A 348 19.59 4.03 -8.52
N ALA A 349 18.36 3.68 -8.10
CA ALA A 349 17.18 4.50 -8.32
C ALA A 349 17.21 5.82 -7.52
N GLN A 350 17.78 5.83 -6.32
CA GLN A 350 17.98 7.05 -5.54
C GLN A 350 18.94 8.00 -6.27
N TRP A 351 20.05 7.49 -6.81
CA TRP A 351 20.97 8.30 -7.63
C TRP A 351 20.32 8.80 -8.91
N TYR A 352 19.49 7.99 -9.56
CA TYR A 352 18.69 8.41 -10.71
C TYR A 352 17.82 9.64 -10.37
N ALA A 353 17.07 9.58 -9.27
CA ALA A 353 16.17 10.65 -8.84
C ALA A 353 16.89 11.88 -8.26
N ARG A 354 18.14 11.75 -7.79
CA ARG A 354 18.92 12.88 -7.22
C ARG A 354 19.76 13.60 -8.27
N SER A 355 20.03 12.97 -9.41
CA SER A 355 20.96 13.53 -10.40
C SER A 355 20.52 14.89 -10.93
N ARG A 356 21.46 15.84 -10.93
CA ARG A 356 21.33 17.20 -11.50
C ARG A 356 22.32 17.45 -12.65
N TYR A 357 23.12 16.43 -12.99
CA TYR A 357 24.24 16.52 -13.91
C TYR A 357 23.76 16.60 -15.37
N GLY A 358 24.45 17.38 -16.20
CA GLY A 358 24.30 17.36 -17.66
C GLY A 358 23.02 18.00 -18.24
N SER A 359 21.98 18.20 -17.44
CA SER A 359 20.73 18.81 -17.89
C SER A 359 20.81 20.34 -17.91
N ALA A 360 20.65 20.95 -19.08
CA ALA A 360 20.46 22.40 -19.24
C ALA A 360 19.24 22.95 -18.44
N ALA A 361 18.38 22.07 -17.93
CA ALA A 361 17.19 22.34 -17.15
C ALA A 361 17.37 22.16 -15.61
N GLY A 362 18.57 21.86 -15.10
CA GLY A 362 18.87 21.87 -13.66
C GLY A 362 17.89 21.08 -12.76
N ASP A 363 17.16 21.80 -11.90
CA ASP A 363 16.18 21.24 -10.93
C ASP A 363 14.99 20.55 -11.60
N TYR A 364 14.60 21.00 -12.80
CA TYR A 364 13.42 20.48 -13.51
C TYR A 364 13.65 19.09 -14.08
N ALA A 365 14.87 18.80 -14.55
CA ALA A 365 15.22 17.44 -14.95
C ALA A 365 15.21 16.48 -13.76
N ARG A 366 15.51 16.97 -12.54
CA ARG A 366 15.36 16.16 -11.32
C ARG A 366 13.89 15.85 -11.04
N MET A 367 13.00 16.85 -11.15
CA MET A 367 11.55 16.64 -10.99
C MET A 367 11.03 15.61 -12.00
N GLU A 368 11.44 15.70 -13.26
CA GLU A 368 11.08 14.74 -14.29
C GLU A 368 11.51 13.31 -13.93
N ARG A 369 12.76 13.11 -13.49
CA ARG A 369 13.26 11.78 -13.09
C ARG A 369 12.55 11.23 -11.86
N GLN A 370 12.21 12.08 -10.89
CA GLN A 370 11.41 11.69 -9.73
C GLN A 370 10.02 11.20 -10.15
N ARG A 371 9.39 11.82 -11.15
CA ARG A 371 8.11 11.36 -11.71
C ARG A 371 8.25 10.03 -12.45
N GLU A 372 9.29 9.86 -13.27
CA GLU A 372 9.55 8.59 -13.93
C GLU A 372 9.79 7.46 -12.92
N LEU A 373 10.51 7.77 -11.84
CA LEU A 373 10.72 6.85 -10.73
C LEU A 373 9.39 6.46 -10.05
N GLN A 374 8.54 7.44 -9.72
CA GLN A 374 7.21 7.18 -9.15
C GLN A 374 6.36 6.29 -10.07
N ALA A 375 6.36 6.57 -11.38
CA ALA A 375 5.65 5.77 -12.37
C ALA A 375 6.19 4.32 -12.45
N ALA A 376 7.51 4.14 -12.39
CA ALA A 376 8.15 2.82 -12.38
C ALA A 376 7.81 2.03 -11.11
N ILE A 377 7.75 2.68 -9.95
CA ILE A 377 7.31 2.06 -8.68
C ILE A 377 5.85 1.61 -8.80
N LEU A 378 4.96 2.48 -9.28
CA LEU A 378 3.55 2.14 -9.47
C LEU A 378 3.37 0.94 -10.41
N ALA A 379 4.14 0.87 -11.50
CA ALA A 379 4.14 -0.28 -12.40
C ALA A 379 4.63 -1.57 -11.71
N GLN A 380 5.62 -1.46 -10.83
CA GLN A 380 6.18 -2.58 -10.07
C GLN A 380 5.24 -3.07 -8.95
N MET A 381 4.34 -2.22 -8.44
CA MET A 381 3.32 -2.54 -7.43
C MET A 381 2.11 -3.30 -8.00
N ASN A 382 2.32 -4.21 -8.96
CA ASN A 382 1.25 -5.06 -9.46
C ASN A 382 0.83 -6.11 -8.40
N PRO A 383 -0.44 -6.57 -8.38
CA PRO A 383 -0.96 -7.45 -7.32
C PRO A 383 -0.17 -8.75 -7.14
N SER A 384 0.35 -9.33 -8.23
CA SER A 384 1.18 -10.53 -8.15
C SER A 384 2.51 -10.27 -7.45
N ASN A 385 3.19 -9.18 -7.79
CA ASN A 385 4.48 -8.85 -7.19
C ASN A 385 4.32 -8.46 -5.72
N VAL A 386 3.32 -7.63 -5.41
CA VAL A 386 2.99 -7.26 -4.02
C VAL A 386 2.61 -8.49 -3.20
N LEU A 387 1.85 -9.43 -3.74
CA LEU A 387 1.51 -10.67 -3.03
C LEU A 387 2.75 -11.54 -2.77
N LEU A 388 3.65 -11.66 -3.74
CA LEU A 388 4.88 -12.44 -3.61
C LEU A 388 5.86 -11.83 -2.60
N ARG A 389 5.90 -10.50 -2.52
CA ARG A 389 6.83 -9.74 -1.66
C ARG A 389 6.16 -9.04 -0.50
N PHE A 390 4.96 -9.50 -0.12
CA PHE A 390 4.12 -8.78 0.83
C PHE A 390 4.81 -8.58 2.19
N GLN A 391 5.57 -9.57 2.66
CA GLN A 391 6.29 -9.46 3.93
C GLN A 391 7.40 -8.42 3.86
N ASP A 392 8.17 -8.39 2.78
CA ASP A 392 9.23 -7.41 2.55
C ASP A 392 8.62 -6.01 2.43
N VAL A 393 7.57 -5.86 1.63
CA VAL A 393 6.86 -4.57 1.43
C VAL A 393 6.21 -4.09 2.73
N ALA A 394 5.64 -4.98 3.54
CA ALA A 394 5.02 -4.62 4.81
C ALA A 394 6.06 -4.28 5.89
N ALA A 395 7.19 -4.98 5.92
CA ALA A 395 8.28 -4.67 6.84
C ALA A 395 8.94 -3.34 6.48
N ALA A 396 9.10 -3.08 5.18
CA ALA A 396 9.56 -1.81 4.67
C ALA A 396 8.53 -0.73 5.07
N GLY A 397 7.29 -0.81 4.58
CA GLY A 397 6.29 0.26 4.64
C GLY A 397 6.15 1.03 5.97
N THR A 398 6.19 0.38 7.14
CA THR A 398 6.01 1.04 8.45
C THR A 398 7.09 2.05 8.84
N GLU A 399 8.30 1.94 8.28
CA GLU A 399 9.40 2.88 8.57
C GLU A 399 9.55 3.96 7.48
N LEU A 400 8.71 3.90 6.43
CA LEU A 400 8.99 4.55 5.15
C LEU A 400 8.05 5.67 4.75
N VAL A 401 6.81 5.61 5.25
CA VAL A 401 5.71 6.43 4.79
C VAL A 401 5.00 7.03 6.00
N GLU A 402 4.77 8.33 5.97
CA GLU A 402 3.88 9.01 6.90
C GLU A 402 2.67 9.53 6.14
N THR A 403 1.47 9.39 6.70
CA THR A 403 0.23 9.77 6.03
C THR A 403 -0.90 9.99 7.03
N ASP A 404 -1.79 10.93 6.72
CA ASP A 404 -3.07 11.15 7.40
C ASP A 404 -4.22 10.33 6.78
N ILE A 405 -3.95 9.50 5.74
CA ILE A 405 -4.98 8.68 5.11
C ILE A 405 -5.63 7.75 6.16
N PRO A 406 -6.96 7.80 6.35
CA PRO A 406 -7.64 6.92 7.29
C PRO A 406 -7.67 5.47 6.80
N GLU A 407 -7.60 4.51 7.74
CA GLU A 407 -7.74 3.08 7.46
C GLU A 407 -9.06 2.77 6.71
N SER A 408 -10.12 3.52 7.02
CA SER A 408 -11.45 3.42 6.40
C SER A 408 -11.45 3.75 4.90
N MET A 409 -10.50 4.55 4.42
CA MET A 409 -10.38 4.98 3.02
C MET A 409 -9.61 3.98 2.14
N LEU A 410 -8.88 3.03 2.73
CA LEU A 410 -8.01 2.10 1.99
C LEU A 410 -8.76 1.26 0.97
N GLY A 411 -9.94 0.73 1.34
CA GLY A 411 -10.78 -0.03 0.41
C GLY A 411 -11.18 0.78 -0.82
N ARG A 412 -11.40 2.09 -0.66
CA ARG A 412 -11.69 3.01 -1.76
C ARG A 412 -10.46 3.31 -2.60
N PHE A 413 -9.32 3.62 -2.00
CA PHE A 413 -8.10 3.90 -2.77
C PHE A 413 -7.56 2.66 -3.50
N VAL A 414 -7.71 1.45 -2.95
CA VAL A 414 -7.36 0.21 -3.67
C VAL A 414 -8.28 -0.02 -4.87
N ASP A 415 -9.58 0.28 -4.76
CA ASP A 415 -10.50 0.21 -5.90
C ASP A 415 -10.15 1.25 -6.98
N LEU A 416 -9.88 2.50 -6.58
CA LEU A 416 -9.46 3.57 -7.48
C LEU A 416 -8.14 3.25 -8.17
N ALA A 417 -7.12 2.81 -7.43
CA ALA A 417 -5.83 2.39 -8.00
C ALA A 417 -6.00 1.22 -8.98
N SER A 418 -6.95 0.30 -8.71
CA SER A 418 -7.25 -0.79 -9.64
C SER A 418 -7.80 -0.28 -10.96
N LYS A 419 -8.68 0.74 -10.95
CA LYS A 419 -9.30 1.34 -12.13
C LYS A 419 -8.35 2.29 -12.86
N ALA A 420 -7.53 3.03 -12.11
CA ALA A 420 -6.53 3.97 -12.63
C ALA A 420 -5.57 3.32 -13.64
N ARG A 421 -5.32 2.00 -13.52
CA ARG A 421 -4.50 1.23 -14.46
C ARG A 421 -5.00 1.22 -15.91
N GLU A 422 -6.27 1.55 -16.14
CA GLU A 422 -6.83 1.68 -17.48
C GLU A 422 -6.52 3.03 -18.13
N PHE A 423 -5.95 3.97 -17.36
CA PHE A 423 -5.67 5.34 -17.77
C PHE A 423 -4.18 5.67 -17.67
N THR A 424 -3.71 6.55 -18.54
CA THR A 424 -2.42 7.22 -18.36
C THR A 424 -2.66 8.50 -17.56
N PRO A 425 -1.92 8.75 -16.47
CA PRO A 425 -2.04 10.00 -15.71
C PRO A 425 -1.79 11.23 -16.60
N VAL A 426 -2.58 12.28 -16.39
CA VAL A 426 -2.32 13.60 -16.99
C VAL A 426 -1.30 14.32 -16.12
N ASN A 427 -0.21 14.79 -16.70
CA ASN A 427 0.82 15.51 -15.96
C ASN A 427 0.71 17.02 -16.20
N VAL A 428 0.77 17.79 -15.13
CA VAL A 428 0.86 19.26 -15.15
C VAL A 428 2.14 19.65 -14.44
N GLU A 429 3.10 20.19 -15.18
CA GLU A 429 4.39 20.62 -14.63
C GLU A 429 4.38 22.14 -14.47
N LEU A 430 4.45 22.61 -13.23
CA LEU A 430 4.46 24.05 -12.94
C LEU A 430 5.89 24.62 -13.07
N VAL A 431 6.48 24.51 -14.25
CA VAL A 431 7.89 24.84 -14.52
C VAL A 431 8.03 25.81 -15.72
N PRO A 432 9.19 26.47 -15.90
CA PRO A 432 9.42 27.37 -17.03
C PRO A 432 9.31 26.65 -18.39
N PRO A 433 8.84 27.34 -19.45
CA PRO A 433 8.49 28.76 -19.48
C PRO A 433 7.06 29.07 -19.01
N ALA A 434 6.26 28.05 -18.66
CA ALA A 434 4.85 28.23 -18.30
C ALA A 434 4.69 28.89 -16.92
N VAL A 435 5.57 28.56 -15.97
CA VAL A 435 5.58 29.12 -14.61
C VAL A 435 7.01 29.48 -14.24
N ASP A 436 7.24 30.73 -13.82
CA ASP A 436 8.49 31.16 -13.20
C ASP A 436 8.38 31.00 -11.67
N PRO A 437 9.18 30.14 -11.02
CA PRO A 437 9.08 29.94 -9.57
C PRO A 437 9.46 31.17 -8.74
N GLU A 438 10.28 32.08 -9.27
CA GLU A 438 10.70 33.30 -8.55
C GLU A 438 9.62 34.40 -8.66
N TYR A 439 8.93 34.46 -9.79
CA TYR A 439 7.84 35.42 -10.05
C TYR A 439 6.57 34.72 -10.57
N PRO A 440 5.93 33.83 -9.78
CA PRO A 440 4.82 33.03 -10.27
C PRO A 440 3.55 33.86 -10.45
N ASP A 441 2.84 33.60 -11.56
CA ASP A 441 1.44 34.03 -11.72
C ASP A 441 0.53 32.89 -11.26
N PHE A 442 -0.01 33.01 -10.05
CA PHE A 442 -0.90 31.99 -9.49
C PHE A 442 -2.22 31.85 -10.26
N GLY A 443 -2.67 32.87 -10.99
CA GLY A 443 -3.83 32.74 -11.87
C GLY A 443 -3.53 31.81 -13.05
N VAL A 444 -2.33 31.92 -13.64
CA VAL A 444 -1.86 30.99 -14.67
C VAL A 444 -1.68 29.57 -14.11
N ILE A 445 -1.10 29.44 -12.91
CA ILE A 445 -0.95 28.13 -12.25
C ILE A 445 -2.31 27.46 -12.07
N GLN A 446 -3.29 28.17 -11.49
CA GLN A 446 -4.63 27.63 -11.25
C GLN A 446 -5.33 27.26 -12.56
N GLN A 447 -5.14 28.03 -13.64
CA GLN A 447 -5.67 27.69 -14.95
C GLN A 447 -5.04 26.40 -15.50
N LEU A 448 -3.72 26.25 -15.44
CA LEU A 448 -3.02 25.04 -15.91
C LEU A 448 -3.47 23.80 -15.13
N VAL A 449 -3.63 23.94 -13.80
CA VAL A 449 -4.14 22.86 -12.95
C VAL A 449 -5.58 22.52 -13.33
N SER A 450 -6.45 23.51 -13.46
CA SER A 450 -7.85 23.32 -13.85
C SER A 450 -7.96 22.62 -15.22
N ASP A 451 -7.17 23.04 -16.21
CA ASP A 451 -7.15 22.43 -17.54
C ASP A 451 -6.67 20.96 -17.49
N GLY A 452 -5.65 20.67 -16.67
CA GLY A 452 -5.15 19.32 -16.46
C GLY A 452 -6.16 18.42 -15.73
N VAL A 453 -6.89 18.96 -14.75
CA VAL A 453 -7.98 18.25 -14.06
C VAL A 453 -9.16 17.99 -15.00
N ALA A 454 -9.53 18.97 -15.82
CA ALA A 454 -10.57 18.83 -16.83
C ALA A 454 -10.20 17.76 -17.88
N ALA A 455 -8.95 17.75 -18.34
CA ALA A 455 -8.44 16.72 -19.26
C ALA A 455 -8.42 15.31 -18.65
N ALA A 456 -8.28 15.20 -17.32
CA ALA A 456 -8.31 13.96 -16.57
C ALA A 456 -9.71 13.59 -16.03
N SER A 457 -10.76 14.27 -16.50
CA SER A 457 -12.14 13.98 -16.14
C SER A 457 -12.85 13.33 -17.33
N PRO A 458 -13.63 12.25 -17.14
CA PRO A 458 -14.43 11.69 -18.23
C PRO A 458 -15.44 12.74 -18.73
N ALA A 459 -15.70 12.77 -20.04
CA ALA A 459 -16.76 13.60 -20.59
C ALA A 459 -18.09 13.24 -19.91
N GLU A 460 -18.82 14.25 -19.41
CA GLU A 460 -20.18 14.04 -18.89
C GLU A 460 -21.02 13.28 -19.93
N PRO A 461 -21.78 12.24 -19.53
CA PRO A 461 -22.73 11.66 -20.46
C PRO A 461 -23.73 12.75 -20.86
N ALA A 462 -23.82 13.03 -22.16
CA ALA A 462 -24.85 13.91 -22.69
C ALA A 462 -26.22 13.38 -22.22
N GLY A 463 -26.89 14.18 -21.37
CA GLY A 463 -28.11 13.82 -20.67
C GLY A 463 -29.31 13.56 -21.56
#